data_AF-A0A126NIA4-F1
#
_entry.id   AF-A0A126NIA4-F1
#
_cell.length_a   1.000
_cell.length_b   1.000
_cell.length_c   1.000
_cell.angle_alpha   90.00
_cell.angle_beta   90.00
_cell.angle_gamma   90.00
#
_symmetry.space_group_name_H-M   'P 1'
#
loop_
_entity.id
_entity.type
_entity.pdbx_description
1 polymer ?
#
loop_
_entity_poly.entity_id
_entity_poly.type
_entity_poly.pdbx_seq_one_letter_code
_entity_poly.pdbx_strand_id
1 'polypeptide(L)'
;MIPSGVPTRVDRDQSGDLISPDRKDLDGQLFETFADCRWSIRATPVQANSRDDLREQLTAVEAGGVFFTTINKFAPERGQTSVPVLCERSNVIVIADEAHRTQYGFRADLDTKTGQTKYGLAKYMRDALPNAIYLGMTGTPVSLDDRDTEAVFGTYVDVYDMIAAQEDEAVVPVSYESRIIELRFNEAEKQALMRVGRESLRTGPNAT
;
A
#
# COMPACT_ATOMS: atom_id res chain seq x y z
N MET A 1 30.67 -28.20 19.75
CA MET A 1 29.77 -28.14 20.92
C MET A 1 29.29 -26.70 21.01
N ILE A 2 28.08 -26.43 20.53
CA ILE A 2 27.52 -25.08 20.39
C ILE A 2 26.83 -24.74 21.73
N PRO A 3 27.08 -23.59 22.38
CA PRO A 3 26.49 -23.32 23.69
C PRO A 3 24.96 -23.23 23.61
N SER A 4 24.29 -24.07 24.39
CA SER A 4 22.83 -24.09 24.56
C SER A 4 22.39 -22.90 25.40
N GLY A 5 22.09 -21.77 24.76
CA GLY A 5 21.69 -20.56 25.47
C GLY A 5 20.81 -19.59 24.69
N VAL A 6 20.22 -20.00 23.56
CA VAL A 6 19.22 -19.15 22.90
C VAL A 6 17.91 -19.27 23.70
N PRO A 7 17.34 -18.17 24.23
CA PRO A 7 16.04 -18.20 24.89
C PRO A 7 14.99 -18.65 23.88
N THR A 8 14.40 -19.82 24.08
CA THR A 8 13.35 -20.39 23.21
C THR A 8 11.93 -19.95 23.60
N ARG A 9 11.81 -19.01 24.54
CA ARG A 9 10.54 -18.51 25.04
C ARG A 9 10.37 -17.07 24.57
N VAL A 10 9.74 -16.90 23.40
CA VAL A 10 9.05 -15.65 23.10
C VAL A 10 7.93 -15.57 24.13
N ASP A 11 8.06 -14.67 25.09
CA ASP A 11 7.01 -14.44 26.08
C ASP A 11 5.75 -13.99 25.34
N ARG A 12 4.64 -14.73 25.51
CA ARG A 12 3.34 -14.40 24.90
C ARG A 12 2.81 -13.04 25.35
N ASP A 13 3.33 -12.52 26.45
CA ASP A 13 2.99 -11.21 27.00
C ASP A 13 3.63 -10.05 26.21
N GLN A 14 4.63 -10.34 25.35
CA GLN A 14 5.22 -9.37 24.42
C GLN A 14 4.88 -9.63 22.95
N SER A 15 4.13 -10.70 22.64
CA SER A 15 3.68 -10.92 21.26
C SER A 15 2.63 -9.88 20.88
N GLY A 16 2.94 -9.11 19.84
CA GLY A 16 1.97 -8.21 19.25
C GLY A 16 1.12 -8.90 18.18
N ASP A 17 -0.03 -8.32 17.87
CA ASP A 17 -0.81 -8.72 16.70
C ASP A 17 -0.26 -8.01 15.47
N LEU A 18 -0.01 -8.78 14.42
CA LEU A 18 0.46 -8.26 13.14
C LEU A 18 -0.71 -8.02 12.20
N ILE A 19 -0.79 -6.83 11.62
CA ILE A 19 -1.76 -6.48 10.58
C ILE A 19 -0.99 -6.09 9.33
N SER A 20 -1.28 -6.77 8.21
CA SER A 20 -0.71 -6.44 6.90
C SER A 20 -1.79 -5.85 5.99
N PRO A 21 -1.95 -4.51 5.93
CA PRO A 21 -2.84 -3.88 4.96
C PRO A 21 -2.19 -3.86 3.57
N ASP A 22 -2.85 -4.48 2.60
CA ASP A 22 -2.49 -4.41 1.18
C ASP A 22 -3.51 -3.57 0.38
N ARG A 23 -3.17 -3.15 -0.84
CA ARG A 23 -4.05 -2.45 -1.78
C ARG A 23 -5.00 -3.40 -2.52
N LYS A 24 -4.59 -4.65 -2.73
CA LYS A 24 -5.42 -5.69 -3.38
C LYS A 24 -5.65 -6.81 -2.38
N ASP A 25 -6.82 -7.46 -2.42
CA ASP A 25 -7.06 -8.75 -1.71
C ASP A 25 -6.18 -9.89 -2.27
N LEU A 26 -5.23 -9.55 -3.14
CA LEU A 26 -4.42 -10.43 -3.94
C LEU A 26 -3.02 -9.80 -4.04
N ASP A 27 -2.17 -10.13 -3.07
CA ASP A 27 -1.14 -11.11 -3.35
C ASP A 27 -1.31 -12.26 -2.36
N GLY A 28 -2.09 -13.27 -2.76
CA GLY A 28 -2.15 -14.56 -2.06
C GLY A 28 -0.75 -15.09 -1.74
N GLN A 29 0.26 -14.68 -2.51
CA GLN A 29 1.67 -14.95 -2.26
C GLN A 29 2.17 -14.51 -0.87
N LEU A 30 1.81 -13.33 -0.35
CA LEU A 30 2.28 -12.91 0.97
C LEU A 30 1.57 -13.72 2.06
N PHE A 31 0.25 -13.89 1.93
CA PHE A 31 -0.53 -14.74 2.82
C PHE A 31 -0.04 -16.20 2.82
N GLU A 32 0.20 -16.77 1.64
CA GLU A 32 0.74 -18.13 1.42
C GLU A 32 2.14 -18.25 2.01
N THR A 33 3.01 -17.27 1.78
CA THR A 33 4.37 -17.26 2.38
C THR A 33 4.29 -17.28 3.91
N PHE A 34 3.40 -16.50 4.51
CA PHE A 34 3.18 -16.52 5.95
C PHE A 34 2.53 -17.82 6.42
N ALA A 35 1.61 -18.39 5.65
CA ALA A 35 0.94 -19.66 5.96
C ALA A 35 1.93 -20.83 5.92
N ASP A 36 2.85 -20.83 4.96
CA ASP A 36 3.96 -21.78 4.84
C ASP A 36 4.95 -21.60 6.01
N CYS A 37 5.14 -20.36 6.47
CA CYS A 37 5.97 -20.03 7.63
C CYS A 37 5.27 -20.19 8.99
N ARG A 38 4.03 -20.73 9.06
CA ARG A 38 3.23 -20.84 10.30
C ARG A 38 3.98 -21.42 11.51
N TRP A 39 4.89 -22.37 11.26
CA TRP A 39 5.71 -22.98 12.30
C TRP A 39 6.72 -22.00 12.89
N SER A 40 7.34 -21.19 12.03
CA SER A 40 8.32 -20.17 12.40
C SER A 40 7.66 -18.98 13.09
N ILE A 41 6.52 -18.50 12.57
CA ILE A 41 5.79 -17.36 13.13
C ILE A 41 4.88 -17.75 14.31
N ARG A 42 4.67 -19.05 14.54
CA ARG A 42 3.80 -19.64 15.60
C ARG A 42 2.37 -19.09 15.62
N ALA A 43 1.90 -18.62 14.48
CA ALA A 43 0.60 -18.03 14.27
C ALA A 43 0.00 -18.60 12.98
N THR A 44 -1.32 -18.68 12.91
CA THR A 44 -2.02 -19.00 11.66
C THR A 44 -2.53 -17.69 11.07
N PRO A 45 -2.07 -17.30 9.88
CA PRO A 45 -2.58 -16.13 9.18
C PRO A 45 -4.09 -16.21 8.95
N VAL A 46 -4.79 -15.11 9.19
CA VAL A 46 -6.23 -14.99 8.93
C VAL A 46 -6.47 -13.81 8.01
N GLN A 47 -7.26 -14.01 6.95
CA GLN A 47 -7.68 -12.93 6.06
C GLN A 47 -9.00 -12.33 6.56
N ALA A 48 -8.98 -11.04 6.91
CA ALA A 48 -10.17 -10.30 7.29
C ALA A 48 -10.90 -9.82 6.04
N ASN A 49 -12.17 -10.21 5.90
CA ASN A 49 -12.98 -9.95 4.70
C ASN A 49 -13.71 -8.60 4.77
N SER A 50 -13.91 -8.08 5.98
CA SER A 50 -14.56 -6.79 6.22
C SER A 50 -13.93 -6.07 7.42
N ARG A 51 -14.34 -4.82 7.62
CA ARG A 51 -13.93 -4.04 8.81
C ARG A 51 -14.44 -4.68 10.11
N ASP A 52 -15.67 -5.20 10.09
CA ASP A 52 -16.28 -5.82 11.26
C ASP A 52 -15.63 -7.18 11.57
N ASP A 53 -15.29 -7.95 10.53
CA ASP A 53 -14.51 -9.19 10.66
C ASP A 53 -13.14 -8.89 11.26
N LEU A 54 -12.41 -7.89 10.74
CA LEU A 54 -11.11 -7.47 11.31
C LEU A 54 -11.24 -7.11 12.80
N ARG A 55 -12.29 -6.39 13.18
CA ARG A 55 -12.55 -6.03 14.58
C ARG A 55 -12.80 -7.26 15.45
N GLU A 56 -13.61 -8.19 14.97
CA GLU A 56 -13.89 -9.45 15.68
C GLU A 56 -12.60 -10.25 15.87
N GLN A 57 -11.81 -10.43 14.82
CA GLN A 57 -10.53 -11.13 14.88
C GLN A 57 -9.55 -10.49 15.88
N LEU A 58 -9.43 -9.16 15.86
CA LEU A 58 -8.59 -8.41 16.80
C LEU A 58 -9.12 -8.46 18.24
N THR A 59 -10.42 -8.69 18.45
CA THR A 59 -10.99 -8.83 19.80
C THR A 59 -10.86 -10.27 20.32
N ALA A 60 -10.88 -11.25 19.42
CA ALA A 60 -10.80 -12.67 19.74
C ALA A 60 -9.40 -13.12 20.20
N VAL A 61 -8.36 -12.36 19.85
CA VAL A 61 -6.96 -12.70 20.16
C VAL A 61 -6.33 -11.59 21.00
N GLU A 62 -5.82 -11.94 22.19
CA GLU A 62 -5.15 -10.98 23.07
C GLU A 62 -3.73 -10.62 22.58
N ALA A 63 -3.07 -11.56 21.88
CA ALA A 63 -1.70 -11.42 21.39
C ALA A 63 -1.33 -12.53 20.40
N GLY A 64 -0.44 -12.24 19.43
CA GLY A 64 0.14 -13.20 18.51
C GLY A 64 -0.73 -13.57 17.31
N GLY A 65 -1.77 -12.78 17.02
CA GLY A 65 -2.55 -12.89 15.80
C GLY A 65 -1.80 -12.36 14.58
N VAL A 66 -2.04 -12.94 13.41
CA VAL A 66 -1.52 -12.45 12.12
C VAL A 66 -2.70 -12.26 11.19
N PHE A 67 -2.98 -11.00 10.85
CA PHE A 67 -4.19 -10.60 10.12
C PHE A 67 -3.82 -9.92 8.80
N PHE A 68 -4.39 -10.43 7.72
CA PHE A 68 -4.28 -9.84 6.39
C PHE A 68 -5.55 -9.08 6.07
N THR A 69 -5.41 -7.84 5.62
CA THR A 69 -6.55 -6.98 5.29
C THR A 69 -6.18 -6.08 4.12
N THR A 70 -7.14 -5.28 3.66
CA THR A 70 -6.86 -4.25 2.65
C THR A 70 -7.06 -2.86 3.22
N ILE A 71 -6.24 -1.90 2.79
CA ILE A 71 -6.34 -0.52 3.31
C ILE A 71 -7.71 0.12 3.03
N ASN A 72 -8.40 -0.32 1.97
CA ASN A 72 -9.75 0.15 1.63
C ASN A 72 -10.79 -0.17 2.73
N LYS A 73 -10.57 -1.19 3.56
CA LYS A 73 -11.46 -1.56 4.67
C LYS A 73 -11.42 -0.53 5.81
N PHE A 74 -10.43 0.36 5.81
CA PHE A 74 -10.34 1.52 6.71
C PHE A 74 -10.98 2.78 6.12
N ALA A 75 -11.57 2.75 4.93
CA ALA A 75 -12.29 3.91 4.42
C ALA A 75 -13.55 4.21 5.26
N PRO A 76 -13.91 5.48 5.48
CA PRO A 76 -15.19 5.83 6.08
C PRO A 76 -16.34 5.40 5.18
N GLU A 77 -17.48 5.11 5.79
CA GLU A 77 -18.70 4.81 5.03
C GLU A 77 -19.15 6.05 4.24
N ARG A 78 -20.00 5.82 3.23
CA ARG A 78 -20.49 6.90 2.37
C ARG A 78 -21.21 7.97 3.20
N GLY A 79 -20.69 9.19 3.16
CA GLY A 79 -21.25 10.34 3.89
C GLY A 79 -20.76 10.48 5.33
N GLN A 80 -19.89 9.59 5.80
CA GLN A 80 -19.17 9.75 7.06
C GLN A 80 -17.79 10.37 6.83
N THR A 81 -17.32 11.11 7.83
CA THR A 81 -16.00 11.77 7.83
C THR A 81 -15.03 11.16 8.84
N SER A 82 -15.47 10.14 9.57
CA SER A 82 -14.69 9.40 10.58
C SER A 82 -14.92 7.89 10.45
N VAL A 83 -14.07 7.13 11.13
CA VAL A 83 -14.19 5.68 11.25
C VAL A 83 -14.26 5.27 12.72
N PRO A 84 -14.94 4.16 13.05
CA PRO A 84 -14.90 3.63 14.41
C PRO A 84 -13.51 3.07 14.74
N VAL A 85 -13.11 3.20 16.00
CA VAL A 85 -11.92 2.53 16.53
C VAL A 85 -12.13 1.01 16.48
N LEU A 86 -11.17 0.29 15.91
CA LEU A 86 -11.19 -1.17 15.79
C LEU A 86 -10.43 -1.83 16.95
N CYS A 87 -9.31 -1.24 17.37
CA CYS A 87 -8.51 -1.73 18.48
C CYS A 87 -7.69 -0.59 19.11
N GLU A 88 -7.71 -0.48 20.43
CA GLU A 88 -6.92 0.51 21.20
C GLU A 88 -5.63 -0.08 21.78
N ARG A 89 -5.34 -1.37 21.56
CA ARG A 89 -4.16 -2.01 22.12
C ARG A 89 -2.88 -1.46 21.49
N SER A 90 -1.84 -1.29 22.30
CA SER A 90 -0.52 -0.82 21.86
C SER A 90 0.41 -1.93 21.37
N ASN A 91 0.05 -3.20 21.61
CA ASN A 91 0.76 -4.36 21.07
C ASN A 91 0.28 -4.73 19.66
N VAL A 92 -0.26 -3.78 18.89
CA VAL A 92 -0.62 -4.01 17.49
C VAL A 92 0.47 -3.43 16.60
N ILE A 93 0.98 -4.24 15.66
CA ILE A 93 1.97 -3.86 14.67
C ILE A 93 1.30 -3.88 13.30
N VAL A 94 1.33 -2.77 12.58
CA VAL A 94 0.85 -2.64 11.21
C VAL A 94 2.06 -2.63 10.28
N ILE A 95 2.17 -3.62 9.39
CA ILE A 95 3.20 -3.69 8.35
C ILE A 95 2.56 -3.40 7.00
N ALA A 96 2.79 -2.22 6.45
CA ALA A 96 2.31 -1.85 5.11
C ALA A 96 3.41 -2.07 4.07
N ASP A 97 3.08 -2.80 3.01
CA ASP A 97 3.91 -2.88 1.82
C ASP A 97 3.57 -1.74 0.85
N GLU A 98 4.55 -1.31 0.06
CA GLU A 98 4.46 -0.20 -0.88
C GLU A 98 3.93 1.10 -0.24
N ALA A 99 4.46 1.41 0.94
CA ALA A 99 4.02 2.46 1.86
C ALA A 99 4.03 3.90 1.28
N HIS A 100 4.63 4.10 0.10
CA HIS A 100 4.76 5.37 -0.60
C HIS A 100 3.58 5.69 -1.54
N ARG A 101 2.63 4.77 -1.75
CA ARG A 101 1.55 4.96 -2.74
C ARG A 101 0.62 6.09 -2.27
N THR A 102 0.14 6.91 -3.21
CA THR A 102 -0.76 8.06 -2.97
C THR A 102 -2.00 7.76 -2.10
N GLN A 103 -2.41 6.50 -2.00
CA GLN A 103 -3.54 6.06 -1.16
C GLN A 103 -3.22 6.06 0.34
N TYR A 104 -1.95 5.96 0.71
CA TYR A 104 -1.48 6.07 2.09
C TYR A 104 -1.21 7.53 2.51
N GLY A 105 -1.39 8.53 1.64
CA GLY A 105 -1.14 9.93 2.02
C GLY A 105 -2.13 10.46 3.08
N PHE A 106 -1.73 11.47 3.86
CA PHE A 106 -2.64 12.22 4.76
C PHE A 106 -3.42 13.32 4.05
N ARG A 107 -3.18 13.50 2.73
CA ARG A 107 -3.72 14.63 1.97
C ARG A 107 -5.23 14.75 2.15
N ALA A 108 -5.60 15.95 2.58
CA ALA A 108 -6.97 16.39 2.76
C ALA A 108 -7.43 17.02 1.44
N ASP A 109 -8.34 16.37 0.72
CA ASP A 109 -9.01 16.92 -0.44
C ASP A 109 -10.34 17.54 -0.01
N LEU A 110 -10.58 18.78 -0.41
CA LEU A 110 -11.86 19.45 -0.14
C LEU A 110 -12.82 19.10 -1.26
N ASP A 111 -13.86 18.33 -0.94
CA ASP A 111 -14.94 18.10 -1.89
C ASP A 111 -15.70 19.42 -2.10
N THR A 112 -15.38 20.10 -3.20
CA THR A 112 -15.98 21.37 -3.62
C THR A 112 -17.51 21.32 -3.80
N LYS A 113 -18.12 20.12 -3.87
CA LYS A 113 -19.57 19.96 -3.99
C LYS A 113 -20.27 19.80 -2.64
N THR A 114 -19.61 19.17 -1.67
CA THR A 114 -20.20 18.89 -0.35
C THR A 114 -19.63 19.76 0.77
N GLY A 115 -18.54 20.48 0.51
CA GLY A 115 -17.78 21.25 1.49
C GLY A 115 -17.05 20.39 2.51
N GLN A 116 -17.02 19.06 2.32
CA GLN A 116 -16.40 18.13 3.26
C GLN A 116 -14.94 17.85 2.90
N THR A 117 -14.09 17.85 3.92
CA THR A 117 -12.69 17.47 3.80
C THR A 117 -12.56 15.95 3.86
N LYS A 118 -12.08 15.34 2.78
CA LYS A 118 -11.76 13.92 2.69
C LYS A 118 -10.27 13.70 2.88
N TYR A 119 -9.89 12.86 3.82
CA TYR A 119 -8.48 12.52 4.04
C TYR A 119 -8.10 11.25 3.28
N GLY A 120 -6.81 11.00 3.10
CA GLY A 120 -6.34 9.71 2.58
C GLY A 120 -6.46 8.58 3.60
N LEU A 121 -6.35 7.34 3.12
CA LEU A 121 -6.76 6.16 3.88
C LEU A 121 -5.88 5.88 5.11
N ALA A 122 -4.62 6.28 5.09
CA ALA A 122 -3.72 6.08 6.23
C ALA A 122 -4.17 6.87 7.47
N LYS A 123 -4.80 8.03 7.29
CA LYS A 123 -5.40 8.76 8.41
C LYS A 123 -6.47 7.90 9.08
N TYR A 124 -7.41 7.38 8.31
CA TYR A 124 -8.48 6.56 8.86
C TYR A 124 -7.95 5.25 9.45
N MET A 125 -6.89 4.67 8.89
CA MET A 125 -6.21 3.53 9.50
C MET A 125 -5.60 3.88 10.86
N ARG A 126 -5.02 5.07 11.02
CA ARG A 126 -4.55 5.58 12.32
C ARG A 126 -5.69 5.88 13.29
N ASP A 127 -6.77 6.49 12.81
CA ASP A 127 -7.95 6.74 13.65
C ASP A 127 -8.59 5.42 14.14
N ALA A 128 -8.54 4.37 13.32
CA ALA A 128 -9.04 3.03 13.64
C ALA A 128 -8.13 2.23 14.59
N LEU A 129 -6.82 2.47 14.56
CA LEU A 129 -5.79 1.75 15.33
C LEU A 129 -4.85 2.76 16.02
N PRO A 130 -5.36 3.61 16.93
CA PRO A 130 -4.67 4.81 17.40
C PRO A 130 -3.33 4.55 18.11
N ASN A 131 -3.18 3.38 18.74
CA ASN A 131 -2.01 3.02 19.53
C ASN A 131 -1.09 2.01 18.83
N ALA A 132 -1.36 1.66 17.58
CA ALA A 132 -0.54 0.70 16.84
C ALA A 132 0.84 1.26 16.46
N ILE A 133 1.81 0.36 16.33
CA ILE A 133 3.14 0.61 15.76
C ILE A 133 3.03 0.43 14.25
N TYR A 134 3.55 1.37 13.47
CA TYR A 134 3.49 1.33 12.00
C TYR A 134 4.88 1.10 11.42
N LEU A 135 4.99 0.11 10.54
CA LEU A 135 6.18 -0.18 9.75
C LEU A 135 5.79 -0.14 8.27
N GLY A 136 6.48 0.68 7.49
CA GLY A 136 6.28 0.77 6.04
C GLY A 136 7.48 0.22 5.29
N MET A 137 7.24 -0.62 4.29
CA MET A 137 8.26 -1.06 3.34
C MET A 137 7.96 -0.46 1.97
N THR A 138 9.00 -0.11 1.21
CA THR A 138 8.85 0.53 -0.10
C THR A 138 10.10 0.36 -0.95
N GLY A 139 9.94 -0.12 -2.20
CA GLY A 139 11.03 -0.15 -3.18
C GLY A 139 11.21 1.17 -3.95
N THR A 140 10.21 2.04 -3.95
CA THR A 140 10.24 3.33 -4.66
C THR A 140 9.73 4.46 -3.76
N PRO A 141 10.55 4.96 -2.82
CA PRO A 141 10.17 6.14 -2.05
C PRO A 141 9.97 7.29 -3.05
N VAL A 142 8.72 7.65 -3.35
CA VAL A 142 8.43 8.62 -4.42
C VAL A 142 8.94 9.97 -3.95
N SER A 143 10.04 10.40 -4.56
CA SER A 143 10.76 11.59 -4.14
C SER A 143 9.99 12.87 -4.48
N LEU A 144 10.13 13.84 -3.56
CA LEU A 144 9.86 15.29 -3.61
C LEU A 144 8.79 15.83 -2.65
N ASP A 145 8.01 14.99 -1.97
CA ASP A 145 7.02 15.48 -0.98
C ASP A 145 6.87 14.49 0.20
N ASP A 146 8.02 13.98 0.68
CA ASP A 146 8.19 12.88 1.67
C ASP A 146 7.49 13.11 3.04
N ARG A 147 6.85 14.26 3.22
CA ARG A 147 6.05 14.59 4.40
C ARG A 147 4.90 13.63 4.61
N ASP A 148 4.30 13.12 3.52
CA ASP A 148 3.12 12.25 3.62
C ASP A 148 3.49 10.86 4.14
N THR A 149 4.61 10.25 3.71
CA THR A 149 5.03 8.92 4.17
C THR A 149 5.57 8.95 5.60
N GLU A 150 6.44 9.90 5.92
CA GLU A 150 7.00 10.03 7.28
C GLU A 150 5.92 10.39 8.32
N ALA A 151 4.89 11.15 7.93
CA ALA A 151 3.76 11.38 8.80
C ALA A 151 3.02 10.08 9.17
N VAL A 152 3.04 9.06 8.28
CA VAL A 152 2.30 7.80 8.48
C VAL A 152 3.14 6.77 9.18
N PHE A 153 4.38 6.60 8.76
CA PHE A 153 5.23 5.49 9.18
C PHE A 153 6.42 5.93 10.04
N GLY A 154 6.62 7.24 10.21
CA GLY A 154 7.78 7.78 10.89
C GLY A 154 9.01 7.88 9.98
N THR A 155 10.16 8.11 10.60
CA THR A 155 11.44 8.24 9.89
C THR A 155 11.93 6.90 9.35
N TYR A 156 12.76 6.94 8.30
CA TYR A 156 13.45 5.75 7.79
C TYR A 156 14.24 5.04 8.90
N VAL A 157 14.03 3.73 9.05
CA VAL A 157 14.77 2.86 9.97
C VAL A 157 16.02 2.30 9.28
N ASP A 158 15.89 1.93 8.01
CA ASP A 158 16.97 1.41 7.17
C ASP A 158 16.68 1.69 5.69
N VAL A 159 17.72 1.75 4.86
CA VAL A 159 17.62 1.95 3.42
C VAL A 159 18.58 0.99 2.72
N TYR A 160 18.01 0.06 1.96
CA TYR A 160 18.74 -0.87 1.11
C TYR A 160 18.50 -0.51 -0.35
N ASP A 161 19.51 0.09 -0.99
CA ASP A 161 19.39 0.62 -2.33
C ASP A 161 19.82 -0.37 -3.42
N MET A 162 19.61 0.03 -4.68
CA MET A 162 19.97 -0.79 -5.84
C MET A 162 21.48 -1.03 -5.98
N ILE A 163 22.32 -0.17 -5.40
CA ILE A 163 23.78 -0.34 -5.45
C ILE A 163 24.16 -1.44 -4.48
N ALA A 164 23.70 -1.35 -3.22
CA ALA A 164 23.92 -2.37 -2.20
C ALA A 164 23.43 -3.76 -2.67
N ALA A 165 22.26 -3.81 -3.31
CA ALA A 165 21.70 -5.04 -3.86
C ALA A 165 22.49 -5.65 -5.03
N GLN A 166 23.24 -4.83 -5.77
CA GLN A 166 24.15 -5.33 -6.81
C GLN A 166 25.47 -5.80 -6.23
N GLU A 167 25.98 -5.11 -5.21
CA GLU A 167 27.25 -5.43 -4.55
C GLU A 167 27.20 -6.77 -3.81
N ASP A 168 26.07 -7.14 -3.23
CA ASP A 168 25.87 -8.43 -2.55
C ASP A 168 25.29 -9.54 -3.45
N GLU A 169 25.20 -9.27 -4.76
CA GLU A 169 24.66 -10.18 -5.78
C GLU A 169 23.19 -10.61 -5.56
N ALA A 170 22.42 -9.89 -4.73
CA ALA A 170 20.99 -10.13 -4.56
C ALA A 170 20.19 -9.79 -5.82
N VAL A 171 20.65 -8.81 -6.61
CA VAL A 171 20.07 -8.47 -7.92
C VAL A 171 21.13 -8.43 -9.02
N VAL A 172 20.69 -8.69 -10.26
CA VAL A 172 21.55 -8.57 -11.44
C VAL A 172 21.63 -7.12 -11.94
N PRO A 173 22.77 -6.68 -12.51
CA PRO A 173 22.88 -5.35 -13.12
C PRO A 173 21.88 -5.16 -14.26
N VAL A 174 21.17 -4.02 -14.26
CA VAL A 174 20.20 -3.68 -15.30
C VAL A 174 20.79 -2.61 -16.22
N SER A 175 21.02 -2.96 -17.49
CA SER A 175 21.42 -2.02 -18.54
C SER A 175 20.20 -1.52 -19.31
N TYR A 176 19.94 -0.22 -19.30
CA TYR A 176 18.87 0.39 -20.11
C TYR A 176 19.43 0.98 -21.39
N GLU A 177 19.00 0.44 -22.54
CA GLU A 177 19.25 1.03 -23.85
C GLU A 177 17.97 1.71 -24.34
N SER A 178 18.00 3.03 -24.49
CA SER A 178 16.90 3.77 -25.11
C SER A 178 16.85 3.47 -26.60
N ARG A 179 15.77 2.83 -27.06
CA ARG A 179 15.49 2.63 -28.49
C ARG A 179 14.54 3.70 -28.99
N ILE A 180 15.07 4.66 -29.73
CA ILE A 180 14.26 5.61 -30.47
C ILE A 180 13.79 4.92 -31.74
N ILE A 181 12.50 4.55 -31.79
CA ILE A 181 11.87 4.11 -33.02
C ILE A 181 11.49 5.38 -33.80
N GLU A 182 12.20 5.65 -34.90
CA GLU A 182 11.77 6.68 -35.85
C GLU A 182 10.42 6.28 -36.46
N LEU A 183 9.34 6.88 -35.97
CA LEU A 183 8.03 6.77 -36.60
C LEU A 183 8.05 7.53 -37.93
N ARG A 184 8.26 6.81 -39.02
CA ARG A 184 8.10 7.36 -40.37
C ARG A 184 6.62 7.33 -40.74
N PHE A 185 6.01 8.50 -40.83
CA PHE A 185 4.65 8.63 -41.35
C PHE A 185 4.68 8.50 -42.87
N ASN A 186 3.79 7.69 -43.41
CA ASN A 186 3.50 7.70 -44.83
C ASN A 186 2.84 9.04 -45.18
N GLU A 187 3.54 9.90 -45.92
CA GLU A 187 3.07 11.26 -46.23
C GLU A 187 1.74 11.22 -47.01
N ALA A 188 1.48 10.16 -47.79
CA ALA A 188 0.21 9.98 -48.49
C ALA A 188 -0.95 9.71 -47.51
N GLU A 189 -0.75 8.89 -46.49
CA GLU A 189 -1.76 8.60 -45.46
C GLU A 189 -2.00 9.82 -44.56
N LYS A 190 -0.94 10.56 -44.23
CA LYS A 190 -1.05 11.83 -43.48
C LYS A 190 -1.84 12.88 -44.27
N GLN A 191 -1.59 13.01 -45.57
CA GLN A 191 -2.35 13.92 -46.42
C GLN A 191 -3.80 13.49 -46.57
N ALA A 192 -4.07 12.19 -46.69
CA ALA A 192 -5.43 11.65 -46.69
C ALA A 192 -6.17 11.95 -45.37
N LEU A 193 -5.53 11.70 -44.23
CA LEU A 193 -6.09 11.99 -42.90
C LEU A 193 -6.37 13.49 -42.71
N MET A 194 -5.44 14.35 -43.13
CA MET A 194 -5.59 15.81 -43.09
C MET A 194 -6.72 16.31 -43.99
N ARG A 195 -6.94 15.66 -45.15
CA ARG A 195 -8.03 15.99 -46.07
C ARG A 195 -9.39 15.61 -45.47
N VAL A 196 -9.52 14.41 -44.91
CA VAL A 196 -10.75 13.93 -44.25
C VAL A 196 -11.10 14.80 -43.03
N GLY A 197 -10.10 15.19 -42.23
CA GLY A 197 -10.30 16.10 -41.10
C GLY A 197 -10.81 17.49 -41.56
N ARG A 198 -10.31 18.00 -42.69
CA ARG A 198 -10.73 19.29 -43.26
C ARG A 198 -12.14 19.25 -43.86
N GLU A 199 -12.54 18.12 -44.45
CA GLU A 199 -13.91 17.92 -44.93
C GLU A 199 -14.92 17.82 -43.78
N SER A 200 -14.56 17.11 -42.71
CA SER A 200 -15.42 16.98 -41.52
C SER A 200 -15.65 18.30 -40.79
N LEU A 201 -14.65 19.19 -40.78
CA LEU A 201 -14.77 20.56 -40.25
C LEU A 201 -15.64 21.48 -41.13
N ARG A 202 -15.81 21.15 -42.42
CA ARG A 202 -16.67 21.90 -43.35
C ARG A 202 -18.14 21.46 -43.30
N THR A 203 -18.42 20.23 -42.86
CA THR A 203 -19.78 19.69 -42.73
C THR A 203 -20.34 19.76 -41.31
N GLY A 204 -19.70 20.52 -40.41
CA GLY A 204 -20.24 20.82 -39.08
C GLY A 204 -21.53 21.63 -39.15
N PRO A 205 -22.46 21.47 -38.19
CA PRO A 205 -23.84 21.95 -38.29
C PRO A 205 -23.91 23.47 -38.13
N ASN A 206 -23.81 24.20 -39.25
CA ASN A 206 -24.28 25.58 -39.36
C ASN A 206 -24.45 25.94 -40.84
N ALA A 207 -25.54 25.44 -41.44
CA ALA A 207 -26.16 26.05 -42.61
C ALA A 207 -27.64 25.65 -42.64
N THR A 208 -28.45 26.43 -41.90
CA THR A 208 -29.93 26.52 -41.91
C THR A 208 -30.75 25.31 -41.43
#